data_AF-A0A7V5PMA4-F1
#
_entry.id   AF-A0A7V5PMA4-F1
#
_cell.length_a   1.000
_cell.length_b   1.000
_cell.length_c   1.000
_cell.angle_alpha   90.00
_cell.angle_beta   90.00
_cell.angle_gamma   90.00
#
_symmetry.space_group_name_H-M   'P 1'
#
loop_
_entity.id
_entity.type
_entity.pdbx_description
1 polymer ?
#
loop_
_entity_poly.entity_id
_entity_poly.type
_entity_poly.pdbx_seq_one_letter_code
_entity_poly.pdbx_strand_id
1 'polypeptide(L)'
;MKKEVPKIRPNKNGPLLVKNLQNFTNSRGEPIETKHTMALCRCGASKTKPFCDGTHTSIGFTDEKSPDRIPDKKESYKGKSIIIHDNRGICSHAGFCTANLPAVFRMGVEPWIDPDGADAQDIKRVIRMCPSGALSYSENDKEVNVFFREAEMIVSKNGPYYVRGGIEIVDVNLGDGASQEHYTLCRCGQSGNKPRCDGAHWYAAFKDDEALTISAANRRRERNEPQWVKVAETDELHDGGSKKLNLLAQQILLSRVNGEYGAIEGICSHQGGPLIDGKIEDGVIRCPWHGHPFDPLTGKSLGKDSDLKAFEVEERTDGIYIKITPAKKSGWTVSHVIAETLVNWGVKHVFGMVGHSNLGMAEALRIQEEKGKLKYIGIRHEGAAAFACSGYSKVSGKPAVCFTIAGPGATNLMTGLWDARMDRTPVVAITGQVNTQFFGPGSFQEIGLKEAFQSVAPFSKVVLPDSKHGELTSLALKNAIVRRTVAHLILPDDVQTLDAGTAAPGSPDGRLADARITPSEEAVNLAMYRIRKTKRPVIIVGYGARNDMEAIIAFAEQLRAPVLTTFKA
;
A
#
# COMPACT_ATOMS: atom_id res chain seq x y z
N MET A 1 13.06 -1.68 -38.01
CA MET A 1 13.61 -0.46 -37.35
C MET A 1 14.81 -0.86 -36.51
N LYS A 2 15.98 -0.23 -36.67
CA LYS A 2 17.12 -0.45 -35.76
C LYS A 2 16.70 -0.01 -34.35
N LYS A 3 16.81 -0.89 -33.36
CA LYS A 3 16.55 -0.56 -31.94
C LYS A 3 17.56 0.53 -31.55
N GLU A 4 17.10 1.75 -31.28
CA GLU A 4 18.00 2.82 -30.84
C GLU A 4 18.63 2.43 -29.50
N VAL A 5 19.95 2.55 -29.40
CA VAL A 5 20.70 2.21 -28.17
C VAL A 5 20.36 3.23 -27.08
N PRO A 6 20.01 2.79 -25.85
CA PRO A 6 19.74 3.70 -24.75
C PRO A 6 20.98 4.52 -24.37
N LYS A 7 20.76 5.79 -24.01
CA LYS A 7 21.83 6.73 -23.66
C LYS A 7 21.50 7.51 -22.39
N ILE A 8 22.54 7.86 -21.63
CA ILE A 8 22.47 8.72 -20.44
C ILE A 8 23.36 9.94 -20.67
N ARG A 9 22.85 11.14 -20.44
CA ARG A 9 23.64 12.39 -20.44
C ARG A 9 23.40 13.15 -19.14
N PRO A 10 24.40 13.36 -18.28
CA PRO A 10 24.28 14.27 -17.16
C PRO A 10 24.22 15.73 -17.65
N ASN A 11 23.19 16.47 -17.25
CA ASN A 11 23.15 17.92 -17.49
C ASN A 11 23.97 18.65 -16.42
N LYS A 12 24.72 19.69 -16.83
CA LYS A 12 25.45 20.59 -15.93
C LYS A 12 24.55 21.05 -14.78
N ASN A 13 24.96 20.80 -13.53
CA ASN A 13 24.21 21.15 -12.31
C ASN A 13 22.74 20.68 -12.28
N GLY A 14 22.41 19.67 -13.08
CA GLY A 14 21.04 19.29 -13.40
C GLY A 14 20.77 17.78 -13.30
N PRO A 15 19.67 17.29 -13.89
CA PRO A 15 19.32 15.87 -13.87
C PRO A 15 20.21 15.01 -14.78
N LEU A 16 20.02 13.69 -14.71
CA LEU A 16 20.46 12.76 -15.74
C LEU A 16 19.37 12.66 -16.82
N LEU A 17 19.69 13.00 -18.06
CA LEU A 17 18.80 12.78 -19.20
C LEU A 17 19.01 11.37 -19.75
N VAL A 18 18.00 10.51 -19.62
CA VAL A 18 18.02 9.13 -20.10
C VAL A 18 17.10 9.01 -21.32
N LYS A 19 17.59 8.41 -22.40
CA LYS A 19 16.84 8.20 -23.64
C LYS A 19 16.75 6.72 -24.00
N ASN A 20 15.62 6.31 -24.58
CA ASN A 20 15.39 4.97 -25.14
C ASN A 20 15.57 3.79 -24.18
N LEU A 21 15.52 4.02 -22.86
CA LEU A 21 15.58 2.95 -21.88
C LEU A 21 14.28 2.13 -21.91
N GLN A 22 14.37 0.81 -21.97
CA GLN A 22 13.21 -0.08 -21.91
C GLN A 22 13.05 -0.69 -20.51
N ASN A 23 14.15 -1.21 -19.95
CA ASN A 23 14.14 -1.90 -18.66
C ASN A 23 14.55 -0.93 -17.54
N PHE A 24 13.58 -0.52 -16.73
CA PHE A 24 13.83 0.33 -15.56
C PHE A 24 13.04 -0.23 -14.37
N THR A 25 13.73 -0.58 -13.28
CA THR A 25 13.10 -1.21 -12.10
C THR A 25 13.57 -0.57 -10.80
N ASN A 26 12.89 -0.83 -9.69
CA ASN A 26 13.38 -0.50 -8.36
C ASN A 26 14.16 -1.65 -7.71
N SER A 27 14.56 -1.47 -6.45
CA SER A 27 15.29 -2.48 -5.68
C SER A 27 14.51 -3.78 -5.43
N ARG A 28 13.18 -3.74 -5.56
CA ARG A 28 12.27 -4.89 -5.42
C ARG A 28 12.02 -5.62 -6.75
N GLY A 29 12.60 -5.13 -7.85
CA GLY A 29 12.36 -5.67 -9.20
C GLY A 29 11.03 -5.21 -9.81
N GLU A 30 10.34 -4.26 -9.18
CA GLU A 30 9.09 -3.71 -9.71
C GLU A 30 9.39 -2.73 -10.85
N PRO A 31 8.64 -2.80 -11.96
CA PRO A 31 8.87 -1.94 -13.12
C PRO A 31 8.53 -0.47 -12.83
N ILE A 32 9.43 0.41 -13.28
CA ILE A 32 9.25 1.86 -13.34
C ILE A 32 9.00 2.21 -14.80
N GLU A 33 7.92 2.92 -15.09
CA GLU A 33 7.59 3.26 -16.47
C GLU A 33 8.68 4.12 -17.15
N THR A 34 9.01 3.74 -18.39
CA THR A 34 10.01 4.43 -19.22
C THR A 34 9.36 5.33 -20.29
N LYS A 35 10.01 6.45 -20.60
CA LYS A 35 9.67 7.34 -21.73
C LYS A 35 10.83 7.41 -22.72
N HIS A 36 10.56 7.87 -23.94
CA HIS A 36 11.61 8.10 -24.95
C HIS A 36 12.72 9.01 -24.43
N THR A 37 12.39 10.02 -23.60
CA THR A 37 13.35 10.82 -22.84
C THR A 37 12.83 11.03 -21.42
N MET A 38 13.70 10.84 -20.42
CA MET A 38 13.42 11.01 -18.99
C MET A 38 14.48 11.86 -18.34
N ALA A 39 14.10 12.70 -17.38
CA ALA A 39 15.03 13.42 -16.51
C ALA A 39 15.02 12.77 -15.12
N LEU A 40 16.11 12.13 -14.74
CA LEU A 40 16.26 11.49 -13.43
C LEU A 40 16.96 12.42 -12.44
N CYS A 41 16.42 12.49 -11.22
CA CYS A 41 16.99 13.23 -10.12
C CYS A 41 18.32 12.62 -9.71
N ARG A 42 19.35 13.46 -9.60
CA ARG A 42 20.63 13.11 -8.98
C ARG A 42 21.03 14.02 -7.82
N CYS A 43 20.17 14.99 -7.45
CA CYS A 43 20.43 15.95 -6.39
C CYS A 43 19.94 15.49 -5.00
N GLY A 44 19.24 14.35 -4.90
CA GLY A 44 18.72 13.82 -3.64
C GLY A 44 17.50 14.54 -3.05
N ALA A 45 17.11 15.70 -3.58
CA ALA A 45 16.06 16.54 -2.99
C ALA A 45 14.71 16.53 -3.72
N SER A 46 14.61 15.92 -4.91
CA SER A 46 13.34 15.91 -5.65
C SER A 46 12.20 15.29 -4.84
N LYS A 47 10.99 15.83 -4.96
CA LYS A 47 9.77 15.29 -4.35
C LYS A 47 9.16 14.16 -5.18
N THR A 48 9.61 13.98 -6.43
CA THR A 48 9.10 12.97 -7.38
C THR A 48 10.18 11.99 -7.83
N LYS A 49 11.14 11.65 -6.96
CA LYS A 49 12.20 10.66 -7.25
C LYS A 49 11.57 9.36 -7.80
N PRO A 50 12.24 8.66 -8.74
CA PRO A 50 13.57 8.95 -9.27
C PRO A 50 13.58 10.09 -10.29
N PHE A 51 12.44 10.68 -10.65
CA PHE A 51 12.40 11.76 -11.63
C PHE A 51 12.81 13.10 -11.05
N CYS A 52 13.32 13.97 -11.90
CA CYS A 52 13.62 15.34 -11.56
C CYS A 52 12.36 16.22 -11.65
N ASP A 53 12.15 17.06 -10.65
CA ASP A 53 11.08 18.07 -10.59
C ASP A 53 11.62 19.51 -10.61
N GLY A 54 12.90 19.68 -10.96
CA GLY A 54 13.56 21.00 -10.97
C GLY A 54 14.11 21.45 -9.61
N THR A 55 13.86 20.71 -8.52
CA THR A 55 14.32 21.09 -7.16
C THR A 55 15.83 21.39 -7.09
N HIS A 56 16.64 20.75 -7.94
CA HIS A 56 18.09 20.95 -8.03
C HIS A 56 18.49 22.43 -8.22
N THR A 57 17.69 23.22 -8.94
CA THR A 57 17.94 24.66 -9.13
C THR A 57 17.74 25.42 -7.82
N SER A 58 16.62 25.15 -7.13
CA SER A 58 16.25 25.83 -5.88
C SER A 58 17.22 25.54 -4.73
N ILE A 59 17.82 24.34 -4.71
CA ILE A 59 18.77 23.94 -3.68
C ILE A 59 20.23 24.20 -4.08
N GLY A 60 20.49 24.81 -5.23
CA GLY A 60 21.85 25.11 -5.70
C GLY A 60 22.72 23.86 -5.90
N PHE A 61 22.14 22.77 -6.41
CA PHE A 61 22.89 21.54 -6.65
C PHE A 61 24.03 21.77 -7.66
N THR A 62 25.24 21.35 -7.29
CA THR A 62 26.44 21.39 -8.15
C THR A 62 26.88 19.98 -8.53
N ASP A 63 27.37 19.83 -9.77
CA ASP A 63 27.98 18.61 -10.25
C ASP A 63 29.51 18.58 -10.23
N GLU A 64 30.11 19.57 -9.61
CA GLU A 64 31.55 19.62 -9.39
C GLU A 64 32.03 18.42 -8.58
N LYS A 65 33.16 17.88 -9.01
CA LYS A 65 33.85 16.80 -8.29
C LYS A 65 34.65 17.40 -7.15
N SER A 66 34.63 16.74 -6.00
CA SER A 66 35.46 17.11 -4.85
C SER A 66 36.95 17.03 -5.23
N PRO A 67 37.79 17.97 -4.77
CA PRO A 67 39.24 17.86 -4.85
C PRO A 67 39.76 16.67 -4.01
N ASP A 68 39.06 16.31 -2.93
CA ASP A 68 39.45 15.24 -2.00
C ASP A 68 38.98 13.85 -2.43
N ARG A 69 38.47 13.72 -3.66
CA ARG A 69 38.03 12.41 -4.17
C ARG A 69 39.23 11.47 -4.31
N ILE A 70 38.96 10.17 -4.19
CA ILE A 70 39.96 9.14 -4.50
C ILE A 70 40.39 9.30 -5.97
N PRO A 71 41.70 9.42 -6.26
CA PRO A 71 42.18 9.54 -7.62
C PRO A 71 41.74 8.37 -8.50
N ASP A 72 41.43 8.70 -9.75
CA ASP A 72 41.13 7.71 -10.79
C ASP A 72 42.43 7.03 -11.22
N LYS A 73 42.61 5.78 -10.78
CA LYS A 73 43.83 5.00 -11.03
C LYS A 73 43.49 3.52 -10.96
N LYS A 74 43.73 2.79 -12.05
CA LYS A 74 43.66 1.33 -12.05
C LYS A 74 44.91 0.74 -11.40
N GLU A 75 44.70 -0.18 -10.48
CA GLU A 75 45.72 -1.01 -9.85
C GLU A 75 45.45 -2.48 -10.19
N SER A 76 46.51 -3.27 -10.30
CA SER A 76 46.43 -4.67 -10.74
C SER A 76 47.20 -5.57 -9.78
N TYR A 77 46.54 -6.63 -9.33
CA TYR A 77 47.03 -7.58 -8.34
C TYR A 77 47.17 -8.93 -9.02
N LYS A 78 48.42 -9.36 -9.27
CA LYS A 78 48.74 -10.59 -9.99
C LYS A 78 48.83 -11.76 -9.01
N GLY A 79 47.94 -12.73 -9.17
CA GLY A 79 48.01 -14.03 -8.49
C GLY A 79 48.53 -15.14 -9.40
N LYS A 80 48.49 -16.38 -8.91
CA LYS A 80 48.95 -17.58 -9.64
C LYS A 80 48.04 -17.95 -10.81
N SER A 81 46.73 -17.71 -10.68
CA SER A 81 45.71 -18.16 -11.63
C SER A 81 44.86 -17.05 -12.23
N ILE A 82 44.93 -15.83 -11.68
CA ILE A 82 44.11 -14.69 -12.09
C ILE A 82 44.82 -13.37 -11.76
N ILE A 83 44.56 -12.32 -12.56
CA ILE A 83 44.93 -10.95 -12.22
C ILE A 83 43.64 -10.21 -11.87
N ILE A 84 43.57 -9.61 -10.68
CA ILE A 84 42.43 -8.78 -10.26
C ILE A 84 42.80 -7.33 -10.52
N HIS A 85 41.91 -6.57 -11.16
CA HIS A 85 42.05 -5.14 -11.33
C HIS A 85 41.06 -4.41 -10.42
N ASP A 86 41.52 -3.33 -9.80
CA ASP A 86 40.71 -2.43 -8.98
C ASP A 86 40.95 -0.98 -9.42
N ASN A 87 39.89 -0.21 -9.55
CA ASN A 87 39.98 1.24 -9.59
C ASN A 87 39.09 1.81 -8.49
N ARG A 88 39.72 2.04 -7.34
CA ARG A 88 39.05 2.57 -6.15
C ARG A 88 38.48 3.98 -6.36
N GLY A 89 39.04 4.74 -7.31
CA GLY A 89 38.55 6.05 -7.72
C GLY A 89 37.13 6.02 -8.30
N ILE A 90 36.66 4.87 -8.78
CA ILE A 90 35.32 4.69 -9.34
C ILE A 90 34.43 3.75 -8.52
N CYS A 91 34.90 3.31 -7.36
CA CYS A 91 34.16 2.39 -6.49
C CYS A 91 32.94 3.06 -5.86
N SER A 92 31.80 2.39 -5.92
CA SER A 92 30.56 2.81 -5.23
C SER A 92 30.53 2.47 -3.74
N HIS A 93 31.55 1.75 -3.26
CA HIS A 93 31.64 1.21 -1.90
C HIS A 93 30.40 0.39 -1.48
N ALA A 94 29.82 -0.37 -2.42
CA ALA A 94 28.66 -1.22 -2.16
C ALA A 94 28.94 -2.41 -1.22
N GLY A 95 30.21 -2.77 -1.00
CA GLY A 95 30.63 -3.78 -0.02
C GLY A 95 30.43 -5.24 -0.44
N PHE A 96 29.96 -5.52 -1.66
CA PHE A 96 29.76 -6.91 -2.12
C PHE A 96 31.03 -7.75 -2.08
N CYS A 97 32.18 -7.18 -2.47
CA CYS A 97 33.45 -7.90 -2.51
C CYS A 97 33.94 -8.34 -1.12
N THR A 98 33.97 -7.41 -0.17
CA THR A 98 34.45 -7.64 1.20
C THR A 98 33.48 -8.50 2.01
N ALA A 99 32.17 -8.41 1.74
CA ALA A 99 31.16 -9.24 2.41
C ALA A 99 31.16 -10.70 1.91
N ASN A 100 31.43 -10.94 0.62
CA ASN A 100 31.30 -12.27 0.02
C ASN A 100 32.63 -13.04 -0.08
N LEU A 101 33.78 -12.36 -0.06
CA LEU A 101 35.09 -13.02 -0.16
C LEU A 101 36.19 -12.27 0.64
N PRO A 102 36.06 -12.20 1.97
CA PRO A 102 36.98 -11.45 2.83
C PRO A 102 38.41 -12.01 2.85
N ALA A 103 38.62 -13.27 2.43
CA ALA A 103 39.96 -13.86 2.26
C ALA A 103 40.74 -13.20 1.10
N VAL A 104 40.03 -12.67 0.09
CA VAL A 104 40.61 -11.99 -1.07
C VAL A 104 40.52 -10.47 -0.90
N PHE A 105 39.38 -9.94 -0.49
CA PHE A 105 39.14 -8.49 -0.34
C PHE A 105 39.17 -8.09 1.14
N ARG A 106 40.36 -7.69 1.61
CA ARG A 106 40.70 -7.49 3.03
C ARG A 106 40.60 -6.02 3.43
N MET A 107 39.55 -5.67 4.16
CA MET A 107 39.40 -4.33 4.73
C MET A 107 40.49 -4.05 5.78
N GLY A 108 41.17 -2.91 5.65
CA GLY A 108 42.16 -2.44 6.64
C GLY A 108 43.55 -3.10 6.54
N VAL A 109 43.81 -3.88 5.48
CA VAL A 109 45.10 -4.54 5.21
C VAL A 109 45.63 -4.05 3.86
N GLU A 110 46.95 -3.90 3.72
CA GLU A 110 47.61 -3.58 2.45
C GLU A 110 48.65 -4.67 2.09
N PRO A 111 48.61 -5.29 0.89
CA PRO A 111 47.62 -5.08 -0.16
C PRO A 111 46.22 -5.54 0.27
N TRP A 112 45.21 -4.73 -0.04
CA TRP A 112 43.83 -5.02 0.33
C TRP A 112 43.22 -6.14 -0.53
N ILE A 113 43.83 -6.45 -1.67
CA ILE A 113 43.47 -7.57 -2.54
C ILE A 113 44.55 -8.65 -2.46
N ASP A 114 44.13 -9.88 -2.15
CA ASP A 114 44.95 -11.08 -2.19
C ASP A 114 44.42 -12.03 -3.28
N PRO A 115 44.98 -12.01 -4.50
CA PRO A 115 44.46 -12.79 -5.63
C PRO A 115 44.64 -14.30 -5.48
N ASP A 116 45.39 -14.76 -4.49
CA ASP A 116 45.58 -16.18 -4.14
C ASP A 116 44.76 -16.60 -2.91
N GLY A 117 43.96 -15.69 -2.33
CA GLY A 117 43.17 -15.95 -1.12
C GLY A 117 41.97 -16.87 -1.31
N ALA A 118 41.59 -17.19 -2.56
CA ALA A 118 40.53 -18.12 -2.93
C ALA A 118 40.76 -18.68 -4.34
N ASP A 119 39.92 -19.63 -4.77
CA ASP A 119 39.96 -20.12 -6.14
C ASP A 119 39.50 -19.05 -7.15
N ALA A 120 39.99 -19.16 -8.40
CA ALA A 120 39.71 -18.19 -9.44
C ALA A 120 38.21 -18.09 -9.79
N GLN A 121 37.41 -19.14 -9.64
CA GLN A 121 35.98 -19.10 -9.98
C GLN A 121 35.20 -18.32 -8.92
N ASP A 122 35.55 -18.49 -7.65
CA ASP A 122 34.99 -17.73 -6.53
C ASP A 122 35.33 -16.24 -6.64
N ILE A 123 36.57 -15.91 -7.01
CA ILE A 123 36.99 -14.54 -7.30
C ILE A 123 36.17 -13.93 -8.45
N LYS A 124 36.06 -14.65 -9.58
CA LYS A 124 35.27 -14.19 -10.74
C LYS A 124 33.80 -13.97 -10.37
N ARG A 125 33.20 -14.87 -9.59
CA ARG A 125 31.81 -14.75 -9.12
C ARG A 125 31.60 -13.47 -8.32
N VAL A 126 32.54 -13.12 -7.45
CA VAL A 126 32.44 -11.96 -6.56
C VAL A 126 32.73 -10.65 -7.30
N ILE A 127 33.70 -10.65 -8.22
CA ILE A 127 33.97 -9.49 -9.09
C ILE A 127 32.73 -9.14 -9.92
N ARG A 128 31.99 -10.13 -10.45
CA ARG A 128 30.72 -9.91 -11.17
C ARG A 128 29.63 -9.23 -10.35
N MET A 129 29.72 -9.25 -9.01
CA MET A 129 28.77 -8.57 -8.13
C MET A 129 29.09 -7.08 -7.95
N CYS A 130 30.23 -6.58 -8.46
CA CYS A 130 30.61 -5.17 -8.35
C CYS A 130 29.68 -4.28 -9.19
N PRO A 131 28.79 -3.47 -8.59
CA PRO A 131 27.81 -2.72 -9.37
C PRO A 131 28.42 -1.50 -10.08
N SER A 132 29.58 -1.01 -9.64
CA SER A 132 30.24 0.16 -10.21
C SER A 132 31.21 -0.16 -11.34
N GLY A 133 31.50 -1.45 -11.59
CA GLY A 133 32.53 -1.85 -12.55
C GLY A 133 33.94 -1.42 -12.12
N ALA A 134 34.15 -1.22 -10.81
CA ALA A 134 35.45 -0.88 -10.23
C ALA A 134 36.39 -2.08 -10.16
N LEU A 135 35.83 -3.29 -10.16
CA LEU A 135 36.58 -4.53 -10.18
C LEU A 135 36.44 -5.19 -11.55
N SER A 136 37.55 -5.66 -12.10
CA SER A 136 37.60 -6.54 -13.26
C SER A 136 38.69 -7.60 -13.05
N TYR A 137 38.81 -8.55 -13.96
CA TYR A 137 39.90 -9.52 -13.91
C TYR A 137 40.45 -9.79 -15.30
N SER A 138 41.71 -10.21 -15.39
CA SER A 138 42.29 -10.72 -16.63
C SER A 138 42.46 -12.24 -16.58
N GLU A 139 42.12 -12.88 -17.69
CA GLU A 139 42.36 -14.30 -17.96
C GLU A 139 43.07 -14.42 -19.31
N ASN A 140 44.22 -15.11 -19.35
CA ASN A 140 45.08 -15.20 -20.55
C ASN A 140 45.40 -13.82 -21.17
N ASP A 141 45.80 -12.87 -20.32
CA ASP A 141 46.14 -11.47 -20.68
C ASP A 141 45.01 -10.67 -21.35
N LYS A 142 43.75 -11.14 -21.23
CA LYS A 142 42.56 -10.41 -21.67
C LYS A 142 41.71 -10.00 -20.48
N GLU A 143 41.50 -8.69 -20.35
CA GLU A 143 40.63 -8.13 -19.33
C GLU A 143 39.16 -8.47 -19.63
N VAL A 144 38.45 -8.94 -18.61
CA VAL A 144 37.03 -9.29 -18.65
C VAL A 144 36.28 -8.38 -17.68
N ASN A 145 35.43 -7.51 -18.26
CA ASN A 145 34.66 -6.51 -17.53
C ASN A 145 33.23 -6.30 -18.08
N VAL A 146 32.75 -7.24 -18.90
CA VAL A 146 31.43 -7.26 -19.54
C VAL A 146 30.71 -8.53 -19.09
N PHE A 147 29.57 -8.37 -18.39
CA PHE A 147 28.85 -9.50 -17.79
C PHE A 147 27.37 -9.52 -18.13
N PHE A 148 26.72 -8.35 -18.23
CA PHE A 148 25.29 -8.24 -18.53
C PHE A 148 25.07 -7.88 -20.01
N ARG A 149 23.99 -8.43 -20.59
CA ARG A 149 23.63 -8.22 -22.01
C ARG A 149 22.42 -7.30 -22.20
N GLU A 150 21.52 -7.26 -21.22
CA GLU A 150 20.29 -6.49 -21.32
C GLU A 150 20.49 -5.10 -20.75
N ALA A 151 20.25 -4.08 -21.57
CA ALA A 151 20.33 -2.69 -21.17
C ALA A 151 19.23 -2.38 -20.13
N GLU A 152 19.63 -2.20 -18.88
CA GLU A 152 18.73 -1.92 -17.77
C GLU A 152 19.28 -0.84 -16.83
N MET A 153 18.37 -0.12 -16.20
CA MET A 153 18.68 0.66 -15.01
C MET A 153 17.87 0.15 -13.82
N ILE A 154 18.47 0.17 -12.64
CA ILE A 154 17.83 -0.23 -11.39
C ILE A 154 18.00 0.91 -10.39
N VAL A 155 16.90 1.34 -9.80
CA VAL A 155 16.93 2.24 -8.65
C VAL A 155 17.28 1.41 -7.42
N SER A 156 18.44 1.61 -6.81
CA SER A 156 18.78 0.89 -5.58
C SER A 156 18.13 1.54 -4.36
N LYS A 157 17.73 0.72 -3.38
CA LYS A 157 17.11 1.18 -2.13
C LYS A 157 18.04 2.16 -1.43
N ASN A 158 17.55 3.38 -1.19
CA ASN A 158 18.32 4.44 -0.50
C ASN A 158 19.71 4.71 -1.10
N GLY A 159 19.93 4.37 -2.37
CA GLY A 159 21.26 4.38 -2.97
C GLY A 159 21.27 4.85 -4.43
N PRO A 160 22.31 4.53 -5.19
CA PRO A 160 22.48 5.02 -6.56
C PRO A 160 21.52 4.39 -7.58
N TYR A 161 21.62 4.87 -8.82
CA TYR A 161 21.17 4.09 -9.97
C TYR A 161 22.25 3.07 -10.33
N TYR A 162 21.89 1.80 -10.45
CA TYR A 162 22.70 0.79 -11.10
C TYR A 162 22.38 0.80 -12.59
N VAL A 163 23.40 0.83 -13.43
CA VAL A 163 23.28 0.80 -14.89
C VAL A 163 24.01 -0.44 -15.36
N ARG A 164 23.39 -1.22 -16.27
CA ARG A 164 23.92 -2.49 -16.79
C ARG A 164 23.58 -2.65 -18.27
N GLY A 165 24.26 -3.58 -18.94
CA GLY A 165 23.98 -3.99 -20.31
C GLY A 165 24.41 -2.99 -21.37
N GLY A 166 25.46 -2.20 -21.09
CA GLY A 166 26.10 -1.35 -22.11
C GLY A 166 25.32 -0.11 -22.49
N ILE A 167 24.59 0.49 -21.55
CA ILE A 167 23.96 1.80 -21.76
C ILE A 167 25.07 2.85 -21.89
N GLU A 168 25.07 3.62 -22.97
CA GLU A 168 26.11 4.63 -23.21
C GLU A 168 25.90 5.84 -22.29
N ILE A 169 26.94 6.25 -21.55
CA ILE A 169 26.95 7.56 -20.88
C ILE A 169 27.79 8.56 -21.67
N VAL A 170 27.14 9.62 -22.13
CA VAL A 170 27.69 10.61 -23.04
C VAL A 170 28.28 11.77 -22.22
N ASP A 171 29.38 12.36 -22.71
CA ASP A 171 30.02 13.55 -22.15
C ASP A 171 30.58 13.34 -20.72
N VAL A 172 30.96 12.09 -20.39
CA VAL A 172 31.52 11.71 -19.08
C VAL A 172 32.80 10.89 -19.27
N ASN A 173 33.89 11.30 -18.61
CA ASN A 173 35.06 10.43 -18.46
C ASN A 173 34.73 9.33 -17.43
N LEU A 174 34.72 8.07 -17.90
CA LEU A 174 34.44 6.89 -17.09
C LEU A 174 35.59 6.53 -16.14
N GLY A 175 36.80 7.00 -16.42
CA GLY A 175 38.01 6.67 -15.68
C GLY A 175 38.73 5.42 -16.16
N ASP A 176 39.95 5.22 -15.66
CA ASP A 176 40.86 4.20 -16.16
C ASP A 176 40.35 2.77 -15.87
N GLY A 177 40.25 1.94 -16.91
CA GLY A 177 39.73 0.57 -16.83
C GLY A 177 38.27 0.43 -16.40
N ALA A 178 37.51 1.52 -16.36
CA ALA A 178 36.11 1.47 -16.00
C ALA A 178 35.28 0.64 -16.99
N SER A 179 34.36 -0.17 -16.48
CA SER A 179 33.40 -0.88 -17.33
C SER A 179 32.52 0.10 -18.10
N GLN A 180 32.35 -0.18 -19.40
CA GLN A 180 31.32 0.46 -20.24
C GLN A 180 29.99 -0.28 -20.17
N GLU A 181 29.96 -1.47 -19.54
CA GLU A 181 28.80 -2.34 -19.50
C GLU A 181 27.95 -2.05 -18.26
N HIS A 182 28.57 -1.93 -17.09
CA HIS A 182 27.88 -1.60 -15.84
C HIS A 182 28.62 -0.57 -15.00
N TYR A 183 27.86 0.35 -14.39
CA TYR A 183 28.39 1.40 -13.52
C TYR A 183 27.28 1.95 -12.62
N THR A 184 27.65 2.75 -11.62
CA THR A 184 26.69 3.38 -10.70
C THR A 184 26.66 4.91 -10.83
N LEU A 185 25.47 5.50 -10.80
CA LEU A 185 25.27 6.95 -10.82
C LEU A 185 24.67 7.46 -9.52
N CYS A 186 25.22 8.56 -8.98
CA CYS A 186 24.78 9.16 -7.73
C CYS A 186 23.33 9.65 -7.83
N ARG A 187 22.57 9.38 -6.77
CA ARG A 187 21.17 9.79 -6.64
C ARG A 187 20.93 10.77 -5.50
N CYS A 188 21.75 10.68 -4.45
CA CYS A 188 21.63 11.47 -3.23
C CYS A 188 22.16 12.91 -3.33
N GLY A 189 22.89 13.24 -4.39
CA GLY A 189 23.51 14.56 -4.58
C GLY A 189 24.81 14.80 -3.79
N GLN A 190 25.22 13.88 -2.92
CA GLN A 190 26.34 14.09 -2.00
C GLN A 190 27.66 13.45 -2.43
N SER A 191 27.70 12.75 -3.57
CA SER A 191 28.95 12.15 -4.02
C SER A 191 30.02 13.20 -4.33
N GLY A 192 31.27 12.95 -3.95
CA GLY A 192 32.44 13.72 -4.38
C GLY A 192 32.91 13.39 -5.79
N ASN A 193 32.41 12.31 -6.42
CA ASN A 193 32.83 11.87 -7.76
C ASN A 193 31.69 11.91 -8.80
N LYS A 194 30.80 12.91 -8.70
CA LYS A 194 29.65 13.07 -9.61
C LYS A 194 30.06 13.00 -11.09
N PRO A 195 29.23 12.39 -11.96
CA PRO A 195 27.91 11.83 -11.69
C PRO A 195 27.93 10.44 -11.04
N ARG A 196 29.11 9.85 -10.78
CA ARG A 196 29.20 8.52 -10.16
C ARG A 196 28.86 8.56 -8.69
N CYS A 197 28.45 7.40 -8.18
CA CYS A 197 28.30 7.18 -6.75
C CYS A 197 29.63 6.71 -6.17
N ASP A 198 30.00 7.26 -5.01
CA ASP A 198 31.18 6.89 -4.21
C ASP A 198 30.79 6.36 -2.82
N GLY A 199 29.51 6.05 -2.60
CA GLY A 199 29.00 5.58 -1.32
C GLY A 199 28.55 6.68 -0.34
N ALA A 200 28.69 7.96 -0.68
CA ALA A 200 28.31 9.08 0.21
C ALA A 200 26.85 9.05 0.71
N HIS A 201 25.95 8.33 0.02
CA HIS A 201 24.55 8.17 0.41
C HIS A 201 24.36 7.50 1.78
N TRP A 202 25.29 6.64 2.22
CA TRP A 202 25.24 6.04 3.55
C TRP A 202 25.42 7.08 4.65
N TYR A 203 26.46 7.91 4.52
CA TYR A 203 26.78 8.97 5.50
C TYR A 203 25.78 10.13 5.44
N ALA A 204 25.24 10.42 4.27
CA ALA A 204 24.17 11.40 4.09
C ALA A 204 22.80 10.90 4.59
N ALA A 205 22.70 9.66 5.09
CA ALA A 205 21.45 9.01 5.49
C ALA A 205 20.34 9.15 4.44
N PHE A 206 20.71 9.04 3.15
CA PHE A 206 19.78 9.26 2.05
C PHE A 206 18.60 8.27 2.15
N LYS A 207 17.38 8.79 2.01
CA LYS A 207 16.15 7.98 2.01
C LYS A 207 15.35 8.23 0.74
N ASP A 208 14.87 7.13 0.18
CA ASP A 208 13.96 7.11 -0.95
C ASP A 208 12.88 6.05 -0.71
N ASP A 209 11.62 6.49 -0.64
CA ASP A 209 10.48 5.60 -0.49
C ASP A 209 10.09 5.07 -1.87
N GLU A 210 10.76 3.98 -2.28
CA GLU A 210 10.60 3.36 -3.59
C GLU A 210 9.13 2.96 -3.89
N ALA A 211 8.33 2.67 -2.86
CA ALA A 211 6.92 2.32 -3.00
C ALA A 211 6.06 3.55 -3.32
N LEU A 212 6.23 4.65 -2.58
CA LEU A 212 5.61 5.94 -2.93
C LEU A 212 6.07 6.43 -4.30
N THR A 213 7.33 6.18 -4.63
CA THR A 213 8.01 6.60 -5.86
C THR A 213 7.52 5.85 -7.10
N ILE A 214 7.42 4.52 -7.08
CA ILE A 214 6.81 3.75 -8.19
C ILE A 214 5.36 4.12 -8.33
N SER A 215 4.65 4.16 -7.20
CA SER A 215 3.26 4.54 -7.20
C SER A 215 3.14 5.95 -7.80
N ALA A 216 3.98 6.94 -7.47
CA ALA A 216 3.92 8.30 -8.05
C ALA A 216 4.34 8.37 -9.54
N ALA A 217 5.38 7.63 -9.91
CA ALA A 217 5.89 7.47 -11.28
C ALA A 217 4.82 6.91 -12.22
N ASN A 218 4.24 5.78 -11.82
CA ASN A 218 3.20 5.09 -12.57
C ASN A 218 1.83 5.80 -12.43
N ARG A 219 1.57 6.53 -11.32
CA ARG A 219 0.39 7.41 -11.13
C ARG A 219 0.35 8.58 -12.12
N ARG A 220 1.49 9.04 -12.66
CA ARG A 220 1.51 10.14 -13.64
C ARG A 220 1.05 9.72 -15.05
N ARG A 221 0.74 8.44 -15.28
CA ARG A 221 0.43 7.91 -16.62
C ARG A 221 -0.92 7.21 -16.77
N GLU A 222 -1.79 7.19 -15.77
CA GLU A 222 -3.20 7.17 -16.13
C GLU A 222 -3.52 8.57 -16.66
N ARG A 223 -3.32 8.74 -17.96
CA ARG A 223 -3.90 9.87 -18.66
C ARG A 223 -5.40 9.79 -18.43
N ASN A 224 -5.88 10.63 -17.52
CA ASN A 224 -7.26 11.12 -17.47
C ASN A 224 -7.57 11.97 -18.72
N GLU A 225 -7.05 11.58 -19.90
CA GLU A 225 -7.46 12.20 -21.15
C GLU A 225 -8.82 11.59 -21.50
N PRO A 226 -9.85 12.43 -21.67
CA PRO A 226 -11.15 11.94 -22.09
C PRO A 226 -11.02 11.18 -23.41
N GLN A 227 -11.54 9.96 -23.48
CA GLN A 227 -11.55 9.15 -24.70
C GLN A 227 -12.98 9.02 -25.22
N TRP A 228 -13.14 9.11 -26.54
CA TRP A 228 -14.39 8.83 -27.21
C TRP A 228 -14.52 7.32 -27.43
N VAL A 229 -15.53 6.71 -26.82
CA VAL A 229 -15.82 5.28 -26.95
C VAL A 229 -17.13 5.11 -27.70
N LYS A 230 -17.14 4.33 -28.78
CA LYS A 230 -18.38 3.94 -29.48
C LYS A 230 -19.19 3.03 -28.57
N VAL A 231 -20.45 3.38 -28.31
CA VAL A 231 -21.31 2.65 -27.36
C VAL A 231 -22.59 2.13 -27.97
N ALA A 232 -23.00 2.63 -29.13
CA ALA A 232 -24.16 2.14 -29.86
C ALA A 232 -24.05 2.45 -31.37
N GLU A 233 -24.84 1.76 -32.19
CA GLU A 233 -25.12 2.19 -33.57
C GLU A 233 -26.16 3.35 -33.58
N THR A 234 -26.24 4.13 -34.66
CA THR A 234 -27.11 5.32 -34.75
C THR A 234 -28.62 5.00 -34.74
N ASP A 235 -28.99 3.75 -35.02
CA ASP A 235 -30.37 3.25 -35.03
C ASP A 235 -30.67 2.25 -33.91
N GLU A 236 -29.70 1.98 -33.02
CA GLU A 236 -29.83 0.93 -32.01
C GLU A 236 -30.85 1.28 -30.90
N LEU A 237 -30.96 2.56 -30.52
CA LEU A 237 -31.94 3.04 -29.54
C LEU A 237 -33.10 3.76 -30.22
N HIS A 238 -34.32 3.29 -29.93
CA HIS A 238 -35.56 4.00 -30.23
C HIS A 238 -35.75 5.20 -29.29
N ASP A 239 -36.59 6.16 -29.69
CA ASP A 239 -36.92 7.32 -28.86
C ASP A 239 -37.70 6.90 -27.60
N GLY A 240 -37.28 7.39 -26.44
CA GLY A 240 -37.69 6.90 -25.11
C GLY A 240 -36.92 5.68 -24.62
N GLY A 241 -36.03 5.10 -25.43
CA GLY A 241 -35.22 3.93 -25.09
C GLY A 241 -33.98 4.26 -24.25
N SER A 242 -33.45 3.25 -23.57
CA SER A 242 -32.19 3.34 -22.84
C SER A 242 -31.32 2.08 -22.99
N LYS A 243 -30.02 2.24 -22.82
CA LYS A 243 -29.01 1.17 -22.88
C LYS A 243 -28.07 1.29 -21.68
N LYS A 244 -27.85 0.15 -21.03
CA LYS A 244 -26.98 0.04 -19.85
C LYS A 244 -25.54 -0.19 -20.30
N LEU A 245 -24.62 0.65 -19.84
CA LEU A 245 -23.22 0.59 -20.20
C LEU A 245 -22.36 0.45 -18.95
N ASN A 246 -21.41 -0.49 -18.97
CA ASN A 246 -20.38 -0.64 -17.95
C ASN A 246 -19.03 -0.40 -18.60
N LEU A 247 -18.53 0.84 -18.50
CA LEU A 247 -17.33 1.28 -19.21
C LEU A 247 -16.31 1.83 -18.22
N LEU A 248 -15.09 1.30 -18.24
CA LEU A 248 -13.98 1.75 -17.38
C LEU A 248 -14.38 1.84 -15.89
N ALA A 249 -15.07 0.81 -15.38
CA ALA A 249 -15.60 0.73 -14.02
C ALA A 249 -16.65 1.80 -13.65
N GLN A 250 -17.23 2.51 -14.62
CA GLN A 250 -18.37 3.42 -14.43
C GLN A 250 -19.65 2.78 -15.00
N GLN A 251 -20.75 2.88 -14.25
CA GLN A 251 -22.09 2.55 -14.73
C GLN A 251 -22.68 3.79 -15.41
N ILE A 252 -23.09 3.65 -16.67
CA ILE A 252 -23.60 4.74 -17.49
C ILE A 252 -24.92 4.29 -18.11
N LEU A 253 -25.92 5.16 -18.05
CA LEU A 253 -27.16 5.00 -18.80
C LEU A 253 -27.08 5.87 -20.04
N LEU A 254 -27.04 5.24 -21.22
CA LEU A 254 -27.27 5.92 -22.49
C LEU A 254 -28.78 5.95 -22.73
N SER A 255 -29.32 7.11 -23.10
CA SER A 255 -30.74 7.34 -23.35
C SER A 255 -30.92 8.02 -24.70
N ARG A 256 -32.11 7.85 -25.31
CA ARG A 256 -32.55 8.66 -26.44
C ARG A 256 -33.93 9.25 -26.11
N VAL A 257 -34.06 10.57 -26.14
CA VAL A 257 -35.33 11.26 -25.82
C VAL A 257 -35.51 12.45 -26.77
N ASN A 258 -36.69 12.54 -27.40
CA ASN A 258 -37.01 13.54 -28.42
C ASN A 258 -35.99 13.60 -29.56
N GLY A 259 -35.41 12.46 -29.93
CA GLY A 259 -34.40 12.34 -30.98
C GLY A 259 -32.97 12.69 -30.56
N GLU A 260 -32.75 13.18 -29.34
CA GLU A 260 -31.42 13.51 -28.80
C GLU A 260 -30.88 12.37 -27.94
N TYR A 261 -29.54 12.20 -27.93
CA TYR A 261 -28.86 11.22 -27.08
C TYR A 261 -28.31 11.84 -25.81
N GLY A 262 -28.59 11.18 -24.69
CA GLY A 262 -28.06 11.51 -23.37
C GLY A 262 -27.22 10.40 -22.80
N ALA A 263 -26.20 10.73 -22.01
CA ALA A 263 -25.46 9.75 -21.23
C ALA A 263 -25.25 10.28 -19.81
N ILE A 264 -25.75 9.55 -18.81
CA ILE A 264 -25.70 9.96 -17.41
C ILE A 264 -25.20 8.83 -16.50
N GLU A 265 -24.75 9.18 -15.30
CA GLU A 265 -24.33 8.21 -14.28
C GLU A 265 -25.47 7.24 -13.92
N GLY A 266 -25.15 5.95 -13.90
CA GLY A 266 -26.09 4.87 -13.65
C GLY A 266 -26.44 4.64 -12.17
N ILE A 267 -25.84 5.41 -11.26
CA ILE A 267 -26.06 5.33 -9.81
C ILE A 267 -26.77 6.61 -9.35
N CYS A 268 -27.93 6.45 -8.72
CA CYS A 268 -28.74 7.55 -8.24
C CYS A 268 -28.03 8.34 -7.11
N SER A 269 -27.88 9.66 -7.27
CA SER A 269 -27.26 10.56 -6.28
C SER A 269 -28.00 10.64 -4.94
N HIS A 270 -29.30 10.32 -4.91
CA HIS A 270 -30.13 10.38 -3.68
C HIS A 270 -29.74 9.30 -2.65
N GLN A 271 -29.79 8.01 -3.01
CA GLN A 271 -29.48 6.91 -2.08
C GLN A 271 -28.56 5.81 -2.66
N GLY A 272 -27.90 6.10 -3.79
CA GLY A 272 -27.01 5.14 -4.45
C GLY A 272 -27.74 3.96 -5.11
N GLY A 273 -29.03 4.11 -5.42
CA GLY A 273 -29.82 3.07 -6.09
C GLY A 273 -29.44 2.91 -7.57
N PRO A 274 -29.74 1.75 -8.19
CA PRO A 274 -29.33 1.41 -9.56
C PRO A 274 -30.22 2.13 -10.57
N LEU A 275 -29.96 3.43 -10.80
CA LEU A 275 -30.70 4.23 -11.78
C LEU A 275 -30.57 3.65 -13.20
N ILE A 276 -29.46 2.96 -13.49
CA ILE A 276 -29.23 2.22 -14.73
C ILE A 276 -30.31 1.18 -15.04
N ASP A 277 -31.04 0.70 -14.02
CA ASP A 277 -32.17 -0.21 -14.16
C ASP A 277 -33.53 0.51 -14.29
N GLY A 278 -33.52 1.85 -14.22
CA GLY A 278 -34.70 2.71 -14.36
C GLY A 278 -35.29 2.72 -15.77
N LYS A 279 -36.59 2.99 -15.85
CA LYS A 279 -37.30 3.21 -17.12
C LYS A 279 -37.49 4.69 -17.36
N ILE A 280 -37.47 5.09 -18.63
CA ILE A 280 -37.82 6.43 -19.08
C ILE A 280 -39.32 6.45 -19.38
N GLU A 281 -40.05 7.30 -18.68
CA GLU A 281 -41.49 7.51 -18.87
C GLU A 281 -41.74 9.03 -18.90
N ASP A 282 -42.50 9.50 -19.89
CA ASP A 282 -42.75 10.93 -20.13
C ASP A 282 -41.47 11.79 -20.18
N GLY A 283 -40.40 11.23 -20.76
CA GLY A 283 -39.09 11.90 -20.88
C GLY A 283 -38.28 11.96 -19.58
N VAL A 284 -38.71 11.28 -18.52
CA VAL A 284 -38.05 11.28 -17.20
C VAL A 284 -37.61 9.87 -16.83
N ILE A 285 -36.36 9.71 -16.37
CA ILE A 285 -35.93 8.45 -15.76
C ILE A 285 -36.14 8.46 -14.25
N ARG A 286 -36.68 7.36 -13.71
CA ARG A 286 -36.89 7.20 -12.27
C ARG A 286 -36.04 6.08 -11.70
N CYS A 287 -35.40 6.35 -10.56
CA CYS A 287 -34.66 5.34 -9.81
C CYS A 287 -35.61 4.22 -9.34
N PRO A 288 -35.36 2.94 -9.68
CA PRO A 288 -36.27 1.83 -9.34
C PRO A 288 -36.52 1.65 -7.84
N TRP A 289 -35.55 2.02 -7.00
CA TRP A 289 -35.66 1.81 -5.55
C TRP A 289 -36.64 2.77 -4.88
N HIS A 290 -36.64 4.05 -5.29
CA HIS A 290 -37.32 5.11 -4.53
C HIS A 290 -38.09 6.10 -5.41
N GLY A 291 -38.16 5.88 -6.72
CA GLY A 291 -38.94 6.68 -7.68
C GLY A 291 -38.38 8.08 -7.97
N HIS A 292 -37.19 8.42 -7.46
CA HIS A 292 -36.60 9.75 -7.62
C HIS A 292 -36.36 10.08 -9.10
N PRO A 293 -36.88 11.21 -9.60
CA PRO A 293 -36.83 11.57 -11.03
C PRO A 293 -35.56 12.33 -11.42
N PHE A 294 -35.00 11.98 -12.58
CA PHE A 294 -33.90 12.68 -13.23
C PHE A 294 -34.23 12.93 -14.71
N ASP A 295 -33.68 14.01 -15.25
CA ASP A 295 -33.59 14.25 -16.68
C ASP A 295 -32.54 13.26 -17.29
N PRO A 296 -32.96 12.36 -18.20
CA PRO A 296 -32.08 11.35 -18.78
C PRO A 296 -31.05 11.89 -19.78
N LEU A 297 -31.19 13.14 -20.24
CA LEU A 297 -30.25 13.82 -21.14
C LEU A 297 -29.17 14.57 -20.37
N THR A 298 -29.58 15.31 -19.34
CA THR A 298 -28.68 16.25 -18.63
C THR A 298 -28.22 15.74 -17.26
N GLY A 299 -28.86 14.70 -16.73
CA GLY A 299 -28.60 14.19 -15.37
C GLY A 299 -29.18 15.08 -14.26
N LYS A 300 -29.87 16.16 -14.62
CA LYS A 300 -30.46 17.09 -13.67
C LYS A 300 -31.52 16.41 -12.80
N SER A 301 -31.39 16.56 -11.49
CA SER A 301 -32.39 16.09 -10.53
C SER A 301 -33.65 16.93 -10.66
N LEU A 302 -34.80 16.28 -10.83
CA LEU A 302 -36.10 16.94 -10.87
C LEU A 302 -36.74 17.02 -9.47
N GLY A 303 -35.98 16.66 -8.43
CA GLY A 303 -36.33 16.76 -7.01
C GLY A 303 -35.39 17.71 -6.24
N LYS A 304 -35.30 17.54 -4.91
CA LYS A 304 -34.43 18.38 -4.04
C LYS A 304 -32.99 17.86 -3.90
N ASP A 305 -32.65 16.73 -4.52
CA ASP A 305 -31.33 16.09 -4.43
C ASP A 305 -30.37 16.58 -5.51
N SER A 306 -29.08 16.24 -5.36
CA SER A 306 -28.00 16.62 -6.28
C SER A 306 -28.17 16.04 -7.69
N ASP A 307 -27.71 16.78 -8.69
CA ASP A 307 -27.63 16.32 -10.08
C ASP A 307 -26.64 15.14 -10.25
N LEU A 308 -26.84 14.36 -11.30
CA LEU A 308 -25.96 13.29 -11.72
C LEU A 308 -24.87 13.82 -12.66
N LYS A 309 -23.75 13.10 -12.74
CA LYS A 309 -22.76 13.36 -13.78
C LYS A 309 -23.33 13.00 -15.16
N ALA A 310 -23.40 13.98 -16.05
CA ALA A 310 -23.61 13.76 -17.48
C ALA A 310 -22.27 13.57 -18.21
N PHE A 311 -22.30 12.77 -19.28
CA PHE A 311 -21.17 12.52 -20.17
C PHE A 311 -21.43 13.20 -21.51
N GLU A 312 -20.39 13.76 -22.13
CA GLU A 312 -20.52 14.31 -23.49
C GLU A 312 -20.85 13.17 -24.47
N VAL A 313 -21.88 13.37 -25.29
CA VAL A 313 -22.30 12.44 -26.33
C VAL A 313 -22.07 13.08 -27.69
N GLU A 314 -21.55 12.32 -28.64
CA GLU A 314 -21.33 12.74 -30.02
C GLU A 314 -21.87 11.65 -30.95
N GLU A 315 -22.81 12.01 -31.80
CA GLU A 315 -23.26 11.16 -32.91
C GLU A 315 -22.30 11.33 -34.08
N ARG A 316 -21.74 10.21 -34.55
CA ARG A 316 -20.85 10.12 -35.71
C ARG A 316 -21.50 9.25 -36.78
N THR A 317 -20.99 9.33 -38.01
CA THR A 317 -21.52 8.58 -39.16
C THR A 317 -21.56 7.08 -38.95
N ASP A 318 -20.70 6.55 -38.07
CA ASP A 318 -20.58 5.14 -37.76
C ASP A 318 -21.09 4.78 -36.36
N GLY A 319 -21.78 5.66 -35.63
CA GLY A 319 -22.42 5.33 -34.35
C GLY A 319 -22.41 6.43 -33.29
N ILE A 320 -22.87 6.08 -32.10
CA ILE A 320 -22.96 6.98 -30.94
C ILE A 320 -21.72 6.80 -30.06
N TYR A 321 -21.04 7.90 -29.77
CA TYR A 321 -19.85 7.94 -28.95
C TYR A 321 -20.11 8.69 -27.66
N ILE A 322 -19.53 8.21 -26.56
CA ILE A 322 -19.48 8.96 -25.31
C ILE A 322 -18.04 9.29 -24.96
N LYS A 323 -17.82 10.48 -24.43
CA LYS A 323 -16.54 10.91 -23.92
C LYS A 323 -16.41 10.48 -22.47
N ILE A 324 -15.58 9.46 -22.24
CA ILE A 324 -15.35 8.93 -20.90
C ILE A 324 -13.90 9.16 -20.48
N THR A 325 -13.72 9.69 -19.29
CA THR A 325 -12.40 9.74 -18.65
C THR A 325 -12.25 8.48 -17.81
N PRO A 326 -11.17 7.70 -17.97
CA PRO A 326 -10.87 6.61 -17.03
C PRO A 326 -10.93 7.12 -15.60
N ALA A 327 -11.56 6.35 -14.70
CA ALA A 327 -11.52 6.68 -13.28
C ALA A 327 -10.05 6.69 -12.84
N LYS A 328 -9.61 7.80 -12.24
CA LYS A 328 -8.25 7.93 -11.72
C LYS A 328 -8.01 6.77 -10.76
N LYS A 329 -7.13 5.83 -11.09
CA LYS A 329 -6.74 4.85 -10.09
C LYS A 329 -6.14 5.57 -8.91
N SER A 330 -6.73 5.31 -7.76
CA SER A 330 -6.17 5.75 -6.51
C SER A 330 -4.79 5.13 -6.35
N GLY A 331 -3.85 5.82 -5.70
CA GLY A 331 -2.59 5.17 -5.31
C GLY A 331 -2.77 4.14 -4.20
N TRP A 332 -4.01 3.71 -3.94
CA TRP A 332 -4.49 3.02 -2.76
C TRP A 332 -5.30 1.82 -3.21
N THR A 333 -5.21 0.72 -2.47
CA THR A 333 -6.09 -0.43 -2.72
C THR A 333 -7.19 -0.45 -1.68
N VAL A 334 -8.19 -1.32 -1.88
CA VAL A 334 -9.19 -1.65 -0.86
C VAL A 334 -8.54 -1.91 0.50
N SER A 335 -7.47 -2.71 0.55
CA SER A 335 -6.72 -2.96 1.77
C SER A 335 -6.13 -1.70 2.42
N HIS A 336 -5.71 -0.70 1.64
CA HIS A 336 -5.23 0.58 2.18
C HIS A 336 -6.35 1.37 2.86
N VAL A 337 -7.54 1.40 2.25
CA VAL A 337 -8.74 2.05 2.83
C VAL A 337 -9.12 1.36 4.14
N ILE A 338 -9.11 0.02 4.18
CA ILE A 338 -9.39 -0.76 5.38
C ILE A 338 -8.33 -0.46 6.45
N ALA A 339 -7.04 -0.55 6.14
CA ALA A 339 -5.96 -0.34 7.09
C ALA A 339 -5.96 1.08 7.68
N GLU A 340 -6.19 2.12 6.86
CA GLU A 340 -6.30 3.48 7.40
C GLU A 340 -7.58 3.68 8.22
N THR A 341 -8.69 3.03 7.85
CA THR A 341 -9.91 3.05 8.69
C THR A 341 -9.63 2.45 10.07
N LEU A 342 -8.91 1.32 10.14
CA LEU A 342 -8.50 0.72 11.42
C LEU A 342 -7.71 1.72 12.29
N VAL A 343 -6.73 2.39 11.69
CA VAL A 343 -5.92 3.41 12.39
C VAL A 343 -6.78 4.59 12.85
N ASN A 344 -7.66 5.10 12.00
CA ASN A 344 -8.54 6.24 12.32
C ASN A 344 -9.45 5.93 13.52
N TRP A 345 -9.86 4.67 13.67
CA TRP A 345 -10.63 4.18 14.80
C TRP A 345 -9.78 3.81 16.03
N GLY A 346 -8.49 4.14 16.02
CA GLY A 346 -7.61 4.01 17.18
C GLY A 346 -6.95 2.65 17.36
N VAL A 347 -7.01 1.76 16.36
CA VAL A 347 -6.24 0.51 16.38
C VAL A 347 -4.75 0.85 16.39
N LYS A 348 -4.04 0.36 17.41
CA LYS A 348 -2.58 0.55 17.56
C LYS A 348 -1.77 -0.72 17.39
N HIS A 349 -2.40 -1.89 17.54
CA HIS A 349 -1.71 -3.17 17.48
C HIS A 349 -2.49 -4.16 16.63
N VAL A 350 -1.76 -4.81 15.72
CA VAL A 350 -2.26 -5.92 14.91
C VAL A 350 -1.42 -7.14 15.21
N PHE A 351 -2.06 -8.24 15.60
CA PHE A 351 -1.41 -9.49 15.96
C PHE A 351 -1.74 -10.53 14.90
N GLY A 352 -0.75 -11.18 14.30
CA GLY A 352 -1.10 -12.06 13.19
C GLY A 352 0.03 -12.80 12.48
N MET A 353 -0.39 -13.47 11.43
CA MET A 353 0.45 -14.22 10.50
C MET A 353 0.18 -13.75 9.06
N VAL A 354 1.27 -13.56 8.31
CA VAL A 354 1.21 -13.25 6.88
C VAL A 354 1.30 -14.54 6.09
N GLY A 355 0.51 -14.66 5.03
CA GLY A 355 0.66 -15.70 4.02
C GLY A 355 -0.08 -15.34 2.74
N HIS A 356 -0.07 -16.24 1.76
CA HIS A 356 -0.52 -15.94 0.40
C HIS A 356 -1.89 -15.26 0.33
N SER A 357 -2.86 -15.74 1.10
CA SER A 357 -4.23 -15.27 1.00
C SER A 357 -4.53 -13.94 1.73
N ASN A 358 -3.51 -13.21 2.18
CA ASN A 358 -3.70 -11.94 2.87
C ASN A 358 -2.62 -10.89 2.55
N LEU A 359 -1.81 -11.12 1.51
CA LEU A 359 -0.65 -10.28 1.18
C LEU A 359 -1.01 -8.81 0.91
N GLY A 360 -2.14 -8.55 0.25
CA GLY A 360 -2.57 -7.18 -0.04
C GLY A 360 -2.91 -6.40 1.23
N MET A 361 -3.53 -7.07 2.22
CA MET A 361 -3.76 -6.47 3.53
C MET A 361 -2.48 -6.35 4.35
N ALA A 362 -1.58 -7.33 4.29
CA ALA A 362 -0.29 -7.28 4.97
C ALA A 362 0.55 -6.08 4.50
N GLU A 363 0.58 -5.80 3.20
CA GLU A 363 1.27 -4.63 2.65
C GLU A 363 0.66 -3.31 3.16
N ALA A 364 -0.68 -3.21 3.18
CA ALA A 364 -1.36 -2.03 3.69
C ALA A 364 -1.06 -1.79 5.18
N LEU A 365 -0.98 -2.86 5.99
CA LEU A 365 -0.59 -2.79 7.40
C LEU A 365 0.87 -2.38 7.58
N ARG A 366 1.79 -2.94 6.78
CA ARG A 366 3.22 -2.57 6.78
C ARG A 366 3.41 -1.08 6.52
N ILE A 367 2.67 -0.50 5.57
CA ILE A 367 2.70 0.94 5.29
C ILE A 367 2.24 1.78 6.48
N GLN A 368 1.20 1.35 7.20
CA GLN A 368 0.75 2.05 8.40
C GLN A 368 1.75 1.91 9.56
N GLU A 369 2.44 0.77 9.65
CA GLU A 369 3.52 0.55 10.61
C GLU A 369 4.75 1.45 10.32
N GLU A 370 5.19 1.56 9.06
CA GLU A 370 6.30 2.45 8.67
C GLU A 370 5.98 3.93 8.95
N LYS A 371 4.70 4.31 8.87
CA LYS A 371 4.22 5.64 9.27
C LYS A 371 4.14 5.84 10.79
N GLY A 372 4.46 4.81 11.59
CA GLY A 372 4.36 4.83 13.06
C GLY A 372 2.92 4.91 13.58
N LYS A 373 1.91 4.60 12.74
CA LYS A 373 0.50 4.75 13.09
C LYS A 373 -0.05 3.56 13.88
N LEU A 374 0.45 2.36 13.59
CA LEU A 374 0.19 1.10 14.29
C LEU A 374 1.48 0.28 14.42
N LYS A 375 1.44 -0.83 15.16
CA LYS A 375 2.50 -1.83 15.24
C LYS A 375 1.97 -3.21 14.83
N TYR A 376 2.70 -3.89 13.96
CA TYR A 376 2.42 -5.27 13.59
C TYR A 376 3.24 -6.22 14.47
N ILE A 377 2.58 -7.23 15.04
CA ILE A 377 3.19 -8.24 15.90
C ILE A 377 3.02 -9.59 15.22
N GLY A 378 4.08 -10.04 14.58
CA GLY A 378 4.17 -11.38 14.02
C GLY A 378 4.13 -12.43 15.12
N ILE A 379 3.24 -13.41 14.96
CA ILE A 379 3.03 -14.49 15.93
C ILE A 379 3.34 -15.85 15.29
N ARG A 380 3.58 -16.87 16.12
CA ARG A 380 3.93 -18.23 15.67
C ARG A 380 2.73 -19.18 15.53
N HIS A 381 1.56 -18.81 16.07
CA HIS A 381 0.31 -19.54 15.93
C HIS A 381 -0.90 -18.60 16.03
N GLU A 382 -1.90 -18.72 15.17
CA GLU A 382 -3.02 -17.76 15.09
C GLU A 382 -3.86 -17.70 16.36
N GLY A 383 -4.08 -18.84 17.04
CA GLY A 383 -4.74 -18.85 18.35
C GLY A 383 -4.05 -17.95 19.38
N ALA A 384 -2.72 -17.89 19.37
CA ALA A 384 -1.97 -16.96 20.23
C ALA A 384 -2.18 -15.50 19.81
N ALA A 385 -2.41 -15.22 18.53
CA ALA A 385 -2.81 -13.89 18.07
C ALA A 385 -4.17 -13.47 18.63
N ALA A 386 -5.15 -14.37 18.57
CA ALA A 386 -6.47 -14.11 19.15
C ALA A 386 -6.42 -13.87 20.66
N PHE A 387 -5.65 -14.67 21.41
CA PHE A 387 -5.43 -14.44 22.85
C PHE A 387 -4.68 -13.13 23.14
N ALA A 388 -3.67 -12.78 22.33
CA ALA A 388 -2.95 -11.53 22.47
C ALA A 388 -3.86 -10.31 22.21
N CYS A 389 -4.71 -10.37 21.19
CA CYS A 389 -5.73 -9.34 20.95
C CYS A 389 -6.66 -9.17 22.16
N SER A 390 -7.13 -10.30 22.71
CA SER A 390 -8.02 -10.34 23.87
C SER A 390 -7.34 -9.71 25.10
N GLY A 391 -6.13 -10.16 25.44
CA GLY A 391 -5.36 -9.61 26.56
C GLY A 391 -5.03 -8.13 26.39
N TYR A 392 -4.56 -7.71 25.21
CA TYR A 392 -4.26 -6.32 24.91
C TYR A 392 -5.48 -5.43 25.13
N SER A 393 -6.63 -5.85 24.63
CA SER A 393 -7.84 -5.04 24.69
C SER A 393 -8.43 -4.99 26.11
N LYS A 394 -8.37 -6.07 26.90
CA LYS A 394 -8.74 -6.09 28.33
C LYS A 394 -7.90 -5.14 29.20
N VAL A 395 -6.62 -5.00 28.87
CA VAL A 395 -5.68 -4.15 29.63
C VAL A 395 -5.75 -2.70 29.17
N SER A 396 -5.82 -2.46 27.86
CA SER A 396 -5.76 -1.11 27.29
C SER A 396 -7.12 -0.41 27.15
N GLY A 397 -8.22 -1.17 27.17
CA GLY A 397 -9.56 -0.67 26.82
C GLY A 397 -9.72 -0.30 25.33
N LYS A 398 -8.70 -0.56 24.49
CA LYS A 398 -8.69 -0.21 23.06
C LYS A 398 -8.95 -1.44 22.19
N PRO A 399 -9.53 -1.28 20.99
CA PRO A 399 -9.68 -2.39 20.06
C PRO A 399 -8.32 -2.92 19.58
N ALA A 400 -8.22 -4.24 19.44
CA ALA A 400 -7.10 -4.92 18.80
C ALA A 400 -7.56 -5.68 17.55
N VAL A 401 -6.65 -5.87 16.60
CA VAL A 401 -6.94 -6.60 15.36
C VAL A 401 -6.14 -7.89 15.32
N CYS A 402 -6.81 -9.00 15.04
CA CYS A 402 -6.17 -10.27 14.74
C CYS A 402 -6.16 -10.48 13.23
N PHE A 403 -5.03 -10.89 12.66
CA PHE A 403 -4.83 -10.97 11.22
C PHE A 403 -4.27 -12.32 10.79
N THR A 404 -4.92 -13.00 9.84
CA THR A 404 -4.47 -14.32 9.37
C THR A 404 -4.94 -14.66 7.96
N ILE A 405 -4.50 -15.80 7.44
CA ILE A 405 -4.82 -16.38 6.13
C ILE A 405 -6.19 -17.08 6.12
N ALA A 406 -6.58 -17.58 4.96
CA ALA A 406 -7.77 -18.37 4.72
C ALA A 406 -7.72 -19.75 5.39
N GLY A 407 -8.85 -20.45 5.38
CA GLY A 407 -8.96 -21.84 5.78
C GLY A 407 -8.45 -22.12 7.20
N PRO A 408 -7.43 -23.00 7.37
CA PRO A 408 -6.98 -23.44 8.69
C PRO A 408 -6.44 -22.30 9.56
N GLY A 409 -5.76 -21.32 8.96
CA GLY A 409 -5.23 -20.17 9.70
C GLY A 409 -6.36 -19.33 10.31
N ALA A 410 -7.46 -19.14 9.56
CA ALA A 410 -8.66 -18.52 10.11
C ALA A 410 -9.22 -19.34 11.28
N THR A 411 -9.49 -20.63 11.09
CA THR A 411 -10.10 -21.47 12.14
C THR A 411 -9.27 -21.56 13.42
N ASN A 412 -7.94 -21.43 13.34
CA ASN A 412 -7.05 -21.38 14.51
C ASN A 412 -7.29 -20.17 15.42
N LEU A 413 -7.96 -19.10 14.94
CA LEU A 413 -8.34 -17.95 15.78
C LEU A 413 -9.47 -18.29 16.78
N MET A 414 -10.27 -19.30 16.49
CA MET A 414 -11.60 -19.51 17.09
C MET A 414 -11.59 -19.50 18.63
N THR A 415 -10.66 -20.23 19.23
CA THR A 415 -10.57 -20.37 20.70
C THR A 415 -10.28 -19.04 21.38
N GLY A 416 -9.31 -18.26 20.87
CA GLY A 416 -8.97 -16.96 21.46
C GLY A 416 -10.05 -15.89 21.19
N LEU A 417 -10.79 -16.00 20.09
CA LEU A 417 -11.93 -15.12 19.83
C LEU A 417 -13.11 -15.42 20.76
N TRP A 418 -13.33 -16.68 21.14
CA TRP A 418 -14.31 -17.03 22.17
C TRP A 418 -13.95 -16.45 23.53
N ASP A 419 -12.67 -16.46 23.91
CA ASP A 419 -12.19 -15.75 25.10
C ASP A 419 -12.53 -14.25 25.04
N ALA A 420 -12.18 -13.57 23.93
CA ALA A 420 -12.49 -12.15 23.76
C ALA A 420 -14.00 -11.85 23.84
N ARG A 421 -14.84 -12.68 23.21
CA ARG A 421 -16.30 -12.52 23.25
C ARG A 421 -16.87 -12.73 24.64
N MET A 422 -16.49 -13.80 25.32
CA MET A 422 -17.01 -14.12 26.66
C MET A 422 -16.56 -13.10 27.71
N ASP A 423 -15.40 -12.47 27.48
CA ASP A 423 -14.87 -11.40 28.31
C ASP A 423 -15.31 -10.01 27.87
N ARG A 424 -16.23 -9.93 26.92
CA ARG A 424 -16.81 -8.67 26.42
C ARG A 424 -15.73 -7.66 26.01
N THR A 425 -14.78 -8.12 25.22
CA THR A 425 -13.60 -7.36 24.83
C THR A 425 -13.66 -7.03 23.33
N PRO A 426 -13.45 -5.76 22.92
CA PRO A 426 -13.55 -5.35 21.52
C PRO A 426 -12.36 -5.85 20.68
N VAL A 427 -12.62 -6.84 19.83
CA VAL A 427 -11.61 -7.42 18.92
C VAL A 427 -12.16 -7.46 17.50
N VAL A 428 -11.33 -7.15 16.52
CA VAL A 428 -11.66 -7.33 15.10
C VAL A 428 -10.76 -8.42 14.52
N ALA A 429 -11.36 -9.50 14.02
CA ALA A 429 -10.68 -10.51 13.24
C ALA A 429 -10.70 -10.13 11.75
N ILE A 430 -9.55 -10.23 11.10
CA ILE A 430 -9.39 -10.05 9.65
C ILE A 430 -8.77 -11.34 9.12
N THR A 431 -9.54 -12.06 8.30
CA THR A 431 -9.09 -13.31 7.68
C THR A 431 -8.95 -13.13 6.18
N GLY A 432 -7.93 -13.74 5.62
CA GLY A 432 -7.83 -13.95 4.18
C GLY A 432 -8.91 -14.91 3.68
N GLN A 433 -9.15 -14.91 2.38
CA GLN A 433 -10.03 -15.86 1.71
C GLN A 433 -9.57 -16.05 0.27
N VAL A 434 -9.88 -17.21 -0.32
CA VAL A 434 -9.67 -17.45 -1.75
C VAL A 434 -10.36 -16.38 -2.61
N ASN A 435 -9.97 -16.27 -3.89
CA ASN A 435 -10.65 -15.37 -4.82
C ASN A 435 -12.17 -15.59 -4.83
N THR A 436 -12.94 -14.53 -5.01
CA THR A 436 -14.42 -14.59 -5.04
C THR A 436 -14.98 -15.61 -6.04
N GLN A 437 -14.32 -15.79 -7.19
CA GLN A 437 -14.69 -16.76 -8.22
C GLN A 437 -14.61 -18.24 -7.76
N PHE A 438 -13.91 -18.53 -6.65
CA PHE A 438 -13.67 -19.88 -6.14
C PHE A 438 -14.55 -20.22 -4.92
N PHE A 439 -15.61 -19.45 -4.66
CA PHE A 439 -16.54 -19.74 -3.55
C PHE A 439 -17.51 -20.86 -3.92
N GLY A 440 -17.48 -21.96 -3.16
CA GLY A 440 -18.39 -23.10 -3.34
C GLY A 440 -17.82 -24.35 -4.03
N PRO A 441 -16.92 -24.27 -5.04
CA PRO A 441 -16.32 -25.45 -5.67
C PRO A 441 -15.45 -26.34 -4.79
N GLY A 442 -15.22 -26.00 -3.51
CA GLY A 442 -14.32 -26.76 -2.62
C GLY A 442 -12.84 -26.56 -2.98
N SER A 443 -12.45 -25.34 -3.33
CA SER A 443 -11.06 -25.00 -3.67
C SER A 443 -10.11 -25.15 -2.48
N PHE A 444 -8.82 -25.24 -2.77
CA PHE A 444 -7.79 -25.39 -1.74
C PHE A 444 -7.89 -24.28 -0.67
N GLN A 445 -8.00 -24.70 0.60
CA GLN A 445 -8.18 -23.82 1.78
C GLN A 445 -9.47 -22.97 1.80
N GLU A 446 -10.44 -23.25 0.93
CA GLU A 446 -11.76 -22.62 1.00
C GLU A 446 -12.58 -23.22 2.16
N ILE A 447 -13.05 -22.35 3.06
CA ILE A 447 -13.95 -22.68 4.16
C ILE A 447 -15.05 -21.61 4.18
N GLY A 448 -16.28 -22.00 4.51
CA GLY A 448 -17.39 -21.10 4.84
C GLY A 448 -17.13 -20.29 6.11
N LEU A 449 -16.23 -19.30 6.01
CA LEU A 449 -15.73 -18.53 7.15
C LEU A 449 -16.81 -17.66 7.79
N LYS A 450 -17.83 -17.26 7.03
CA LYS A 450 -18.96 -16.51 7.56
C LYS A 450 -19.77 -17.38 8.53
N GLU A 451 -20.12 -18.59 8.10
CA GLU A 451 -20.90 -19.56 8.87
C GLU A 451 -20.10 -20.04 10.07
N ALA A 452 -18.82 -20.36 9.88
CA ALA A 452 -17.93 -20.82 10.95
C ALA A 452 -17.76 -19.79 12.07
N PHE A 453 -17.74 -18.49 11.74
CA PHE A 453 -17.48 -17.43 12.72
C PHE A 453 -18.74 -16.74 13.25
N GLN A 454 -19.93 -16.94 12.65
CA GLN A 454 -21.14 -16.22 13.05
C GLN A 454 -21.46 -16.37 14.55
N SER A 455 -21.17 -17.54 15.12
CA SER A 455 -21.39 -17.85 16.52
C SER A 455 -20.43 -17.14 17.47
N VAL A 456 -19.21 -16.80 17.04
CA VAL A 456 -18.20 -16.07 17.84
C VAL A 456 -18.15 -14.57 17.50
N ALA A 457 -18.42 -14.18 16.27
CA ALA A 457 -18.44 -12.80 15.78
C ALA A 457 -19.81 -12.45 15.20
N PRO A 458 -20.72 -11.82 15.97
CA PRO A 458 -22.09 -11.52 15.50
C PRO A 458 -22.10 -10.62 14.26
N PHE A 459 -21.07 -9.77 14.11
CA PHE A 459 -20.79 -9.05 12.89
C PHE A 459 -19.70 -9.82 12.13
N SER A 460 -20.09 -10.66 11.16
CA SER A 460 -19.16 -11.32 10.25
C SER A 460 -19.57 -11.06 8.80
N LYS A 461 -18.69 -10.40 8.04
CA LYS A 461 -18.98 -9.94 6.68
C LYS A 461 -17.83 -10.24 5.73
N VAL A 462 -18.19 -10.68 4.53
CA VAL A 462 -17.27 -10.80 3.39
C VAL A 462 -17.11 -9.41 2.77
N VAL A 463 -15.86 -9.04 2.50
CA VAL A 463 -15.50 -7.82 1.80
C VAL A 463 -15.56 -8.11 0.30
N LEU A 464 -16.64 -7.70 -0.35
CA LEU A 464 -16.87 -7.91 -1.78
C LEU A 464 -16.23 -6.78 -2.63
N PRO A 465 -16.01 -6.98 -3.94
CA PRO A 465 -15.42 -5.97 -4.83
C PRO A 465 -16.09 -4.58 -4.74
N ASP A 466 -17.41 -4.55 -4.63
CA ASP A 466 -18.28 -3.36 -4.64
C ASP A 466 -18.70 -2.90 -3.23
N SER A 467 -18.15 -3.50 -2.18
CA SER A 467 -18.46 -3.09 -0.80
C SER A 467 -18.07 -1.63 -0.56
N LYS A 468 -18.82 -0.92 0.30
CA LYS A 468 -18.36 0.37 0.84
C LYS A 468 -17.26 0.12 1.88
N HIS A 469 -16.04 -0.18 1.45
CA HIS A 469 -14.99 -0.78 2.29
C HIS A 469 -14.71 0.00 3.58
N GLY A 470 -14.52 1.32 3.51
CA GLY A 470 -14.31 2.17 4.68
C GLY A 470 -15.50 2.18 5.66
N GLU A 471 -16.73 2.15 5.15
CA GLU A 471 -17.94 2.09 5.98
C GLU A 471 -18.13 0.70 6.59
N LEU A 472 -17.89 -0.37 5.82
CA LEU A 472 -17.97 -1.74 6.31
C LEU A 472 -16.97 -2.00 7.44
N THR A 473 -15.74 -1.50 7.31
CA THR A 473 -14.72 -1.57 8.35
C THR A 473 -15.09 -0.71 9.57
N SER A 474 -15.66 0.47 9.36
CA SER A 474 -16.19 1.32 10.44
C SER A 474 -17.32 0.63 11.20
N LEU A 475 -18.22 -0.08 10.51
CA LEU A 475 -19.29 -0.86 11.13
C LEU A 475 -18.74 -2.04 11.93
N ALA A 476 -17.69 -2.72 11.44
CA ALA A 476 -17.03 -3.79 12.19
C ALA A 476 -16.46 -3.26 13.52
N LEU A 477 -15.71 -2.15 13.46
CA LEU A 477 -15.13 -1.50 14.64
C LEU A 477 -16.21 -0.98 15.61
N LYS A 478 -17.24 -0.32 15.08
CA LYS A 478 -18.38 0.15 15.89
C LYS A 478 -19.08 -1.01 16.59
N ASN A 479 -19.32 -2.13 15.90
CA ASN A 479 -19.92 -3.32 16.52
C ASN A 479 -19.01 -3.90 17.60
N ALA A 480 -17.71 -4.05 17.34
CA ALA A 480 -16.76 -4.56 18.33
C ALA A 480 -16.73 -3.68 19.59
N ILE A 481 -16.64 -2.35 19.42
CA ILE A 481 -16.56 -1.37 20.52
C ILE A 481 -17.87 -1.26 21.29
N VAL A 482 -18.98 -0.96 20.60
CA VAL A 482 -20.27 -0.67 21.26
C VAL A 482 -20.87 -1.92 21.89
N ARG A 483 -20.86 -3.05 21.17
CA ARG A 483 -21.38 -4.32 21.70
C ARG A 483 -20.38 -5.06 22.57
N ARG A 484 -19.15 -4.54 22.70
CA ARG A 484 -18.05 -5.13 23.47
C ARG A 484 -17.87 -6.60 23.09
N THR A 485 -17.60 -6.85 21.81
CA THR A 485 -17.59 -8.21 21.24
C THR A 485 -16.59 -8.33 20.10
N VAL A 486 -16.57 -9.50 19.45
CA VAL A 486 -15.76 -9.76 18.26
C VAL A 486 -16.52 -9.36 17.00
N ALA A 487 -15.85 -8.66 16.09
CA ALA A 487 -16.28 -8.48 14.69
C ALA A 487 -15.30 -9.19 13.74
N HIS A 488 -15.77 -9.59 12.56
CA HIS A 488 -15.00 -10.37 11.60
C HIS A 488 -15.19 -9.82 10.17
N LEU A 489 -14.07 -9.52 9.51
CA LEU A 489 -14.00 -9.18 8.10
C LEU A 489 -13.25 -10.30 7.36
N ILE A 490 -13.86 -10.81 6.30
CA ILE A 490 -13.31 -11.87 5.44
C ILE A 490 -12.87 -11.20 4.13
N LEU A 491 -11.58 -11.25 3.79
CA LEU A 491 -10.98 -10.52 2.67
C LEU A 491 -10.53 -11.46 1.56
N PRO A 492 -11.28 -11.57 0.46
CA PRO A 492 -10.88 -12.33 -0.73
C PRO A 492 -9.62 -11.76 -1.39
N ASP A 493 -8.75 -12.62 -1.90
CA ASP A 493 -7.47 -12.27 -2.53
C ASP A 493 -7.60 -11.26 -3.68
N ASP A 494 -8.57 -11.47 -4.56
CA ASP A 494 -8.87 -10.61 -5.69
C ASP A 494 -9.37 -9.22 -5.26
N VAL A 495 -10.00 -9.10 -4.09
CA VAL A 495 -10.56 -7.84 -3.57
C VAL A 495 -9.49 -6.97 -2.92
N GLN A 496 -8.53 -7.57 -2.21
CA GLN A 496 -7.53 -6.84 -1.40
C GLN A 496 -6.73 -5.81 -2.20
N THR A 497 -6.46 -6.11 -3.48
CA THR A 497 -5.61 -5.32 -4.36
C THR A 497 -6.37 -4.47 -5.37
N LEU A 498 -7.71 -4.53 -5.36
CA LEU A 498 -8.53 -3.66 -6.20
C LEU A 498 -8.22 -2.21 -5.90
N ASP A 499 -8.22 -1.41 -6.96
CA ASP A 499 -8.10 0.03 -6.84
C ASP A 499 -9.25 0.60 -6.00
N ALA A 500 -8.93 1.46 -5.04
CA ALA A 500 -9.93 2.08 -4.18
C ALA A 500 -10.68 3.24 -4.85
N GLY A 501 -10.25 3.73 -6.02
CA GLY A 501 -10.87 4.87 -6.70
C GLY A 501 -11.02 6.09 -5.79
N THR A 502 -12.25 6.56 -5.61
CA THR A 502 -12.56 7.68 -4.70
C THR A 502 -12.95 7.24 -3.29
N ALA A 503 -12.86 5.95 -2.96
CA ALA A 503 -13.22 5.44 -1.66
C ALA A 503 -12.31 6.04 -0.58
N ALA A 504 -12.93 6.69 0.40
CA ALA A 504 -12.23 7.28 1.53
C ALA A 504 -12.22 6.32 2.74
N PRO A 505 -11.15 6.33 3.54
CA PRO A 505 -11.14 5.68 4.85
C PRO A 505 -12.23 6.25 5.77
N GLY A 506 -12.83 5.38 6.58
CA GLY A 506 -13.80 5.81 7.59
C GLY A 506 -13.13 6.40 8.84
N SER A 507 -13.92 7.07 9.68
CA SER A 507 -13.51 7.62 10.98
C SER A 507 -14.59 7.40 12.05
N PRO A 508 -14.26 7.43 13.35
CA PRO A 508 -15.26 7.33 14.42
C PRO A 508 -16.15 8.58 14.58
N ASP A 509 -15.78 9.70 13.94
CA ASP A 509 -16.45 11.00 14.11
C ASP A 509 -17.92 10.92 13.69
N GLY A 510 -18.81 11.41 14.55
CA GLY A 510 -20.27 11.34 14.36
C GLY A 510 -20.86 9.93 14.42
N ARG A 511 -20.06 8.89 14.69
CA ARG A 511 -20.52 7.49 14.68
C ARG A 511 -20.60 6.85 16.06
N LEU A 512 -19.92 7.40 17.07
CA LEU A 512 -19.97 6.95 18.46
C LEU A 512 -20.71 7.97 19.33
N ALA A 513 -21.72 7.50 20.07
CA ALA A 513 -22.40 8.29 21.09
C ALA A 513 -21.67 8.15 22.44
N ASP A 514 -21.95 9.07 23.36
CA ASP A 514 -21.52 8.94 24.74
C ASP A 514 -22.10 7.65 25.34
N ALA A 515 -21.23 6.83 25.93
CA ALA A 515 -21.60 5.55 26.52
C ALA A 515 -22.06 5.68 27.99
N ARG A 516 -21.99 6.88 28.59
CA ARG A 516 -22.48 7.13 29.94
C ARG A 516 -24.00 7.07 29.97
N ILE A 517 -24.53 6.14 30.76
CA ILE A 517 -25.97 5.96 30.97
C ILE A 517 -26.25 6.27 32.44
N THR A 518 -27.17 7.19 32.70
CA THR A 518 -27.64 7.49 34.05
C THR A 518 -28.92 6.70 34.31
N PRO A 519 -29.06 6.01 35.46
CA PRO A 519 -30.33 5.38 35.85
C PRO A 519 -31.42 6.44 36.07
N SER A 520 -32.70 6.06 35.96
CA SER A 520 -33.81 6.97 36.26
C SER A 520 -33.83 7.34 37.76
N GLU A 521 -34.36 8.52 38.08
CA GLU A 521 -34.47 8.97 39.47
C GLU A 521 -35.28 7.98 40.32
N GLU A 522 -36.33 7.37 39.76
CA GLU A 522 -37.15 6.37 40.47
C GLU A 522 -36.34 5.13 40.83
N ALA A 523 -35.49 4.64 39.92
CA ALA A 523 -34.65 3.47 40.18
C ALA A 523 -33.62 3.77 41.28
N VAL A 524 -33.01 4.97 41.26
CA VAL A 524 -32.06 5.42 42.29
C VAL A 524 -32.76 5.56 43.64
N ASN A 525 -33.93 6.22 43.67
CA ASN A 525 -34.70 6.43 44.90
C ASN A 525 -35.16 5.11 45.52
N LEU A 526 -35.59 4.14 44.71
CA LEU A 526 -35.95 2.80 45.18
C LEU A 526 -34.75 2.06 45.77
N ALA A 527 -33.58 2.14 45.13
CA ALA A 527 -32.34 1.55 45.65
C ALA A 527 -31.96 2.19 47.00
N MET A 528 -31.99 3.53 47.10
CA MET A 528 -31.69 4.25 48.33
C MET A 528 -32.66 3.92 49.47
N TYR A 529 -33.95 3.78 49.19
CA TYR A 529 -34.94 3.35 50.17
C TYR A 529 -34.61 1.96 50.74
N ARG A 530 -34.26 0.99 49.87
CA ARG A 530 -33.87 -0.38 50.29
C ARG A 530 -32.59 -0.38 51.10
N ILE A 531 -31.58 0.39 50.69
CA ILE A 531 -30.29 0.51 51.38
C ILE A 531 -30.49 1.10 52.79
N ARG A 532 -31.27 2.18 52.92
CA ARG A 532 -31.57 2.81 54.23
C ARG A 532 -32.26 1.89 55.23
N LYS A 533 -33.06 0.92 54.76
CA LYS A 533 -33.76 -0.06 55.62
C LYS A 533 -32.94 -1.31 55.94
N THR A 534 -31.79 -1.49 55.29
CA THR A 534 -31.00 -2.71 55.40
C THR A 534 -30.14 -2.69 56.67
N LYS A 535 -30.14 -3.81 57.41
CA LYS A 535 -29.35 -3.95 58.66
C LYS A 535 -27.95 -4.55 58.45
N ARG A 536 -27.73 -5.26 57.33
CA ARG A 536 -26.48 -5.99 57.01
C ARG A 536 -26.17 -5.84 55.51
N PRO A 537 -25.79 -4.64 55.05
CA PRO A 537 -25.48 -4.42 53.64
C PRO A 537 -24.21 -5.16 53.25
N VAL A 538 -24.15 -5.67 52.02
CA VAL A 538 -22.94 -6.23 51.39
C VAL A 538 -22.89 -5.69 49.97
N ILE A 539 -21.72 -5.24 49.52
CA ILE A 539 -21.51 -4.75 48.16
C ILE A 539 -20.76 -5.83 47.38
N ILE A 540 -21.31 -6.27 46.25
CA ILE A 540 -20.65 -7.21 45.34
C ILE A 540 -20.22 -6.45 44.09
N VAL A 541 -18.92 -6.31 43.89
CA VAL A 541 -18.31 -5.52 42.81
C VAL A 541 -17.88 -6.46 41.69
N GLY A 542 -18.37 -6.18 40.48
CA GLY A 542 -17.96 -6.84 39.25
C GLY A 542 -17.01 -5.98 38.42
N TYR A 543 -16.44 -6.55 37.35
CA TYR A 543 -15.51 -5.86 36.43
C TYR A 543 -16.01 -4.51 35.89
N GLY A 544 -17.33 -4.34 35.74
CA GLY A 544 -17.93 -3.10 35.24
C GLY A 544 -17.67 -1.87 36.12
N ALA A 545 -17.25 -2.06 37.37
CA ALA A 545 -16.96 -1.00 38.34
C ALA A 545 -15.47 -0.62 38.41
N ARG A 546 -14.60 -1.23 37.59
CA ARG A 546 -13.14 -1.08 37.67
C ARG A 546 -12.65 0.37 37.66
N ASN A 547 -13.33 1.26 36.95
CA ASN A 547 -12.93 2.67 36.80
C ASN A 547 -13.52 3.59 37.87
N ASP A 548 -14.37 3.08 38.77
CA ASP A 548 -15.15 3.85 39.73
C ASP A 548 -14.92 3.38 41.17
N MET A 549 -13.80 2.69 41.43
CA MET A 549 -13.51 2.05 42.71
C MET A 549 -13.42 3.04 43.87
N GLU A 550 -12.91 4.25 43.66
CA GLU A 550 -12.82 5.28 44.71
C GLU A 550 -14.21 5.64 45.26
N ALA A 551 -15.18 5.87 44.38
CA ALA A 551 -16.56 6.18 44.77
C ALA A 551 -17.23 4.99 45.48
N ILE A 552 -16.94 3.77 45.04
CA ILE A 552 -17.47 2.55 45.65
C ILE A 552 -16.90 2.33 47.04
N ILE A 553 -15.59 2.57 47.24
CA ILE A 553 -14.94 2.49 48.55
C ILE A 553 -15.57 3.51 49.51
N ALA A 554 -15.67 4.77 49.10
CA ALA A 554 -16.30 5.81 49.91
C ALA A 554 -17.75 5.45 50.29
N PHE A 555 -18.51 4.88 49.35
CA PHE A 555 -19.87 4.43 49.61
C PHE A 555 -19.93 3.24 50.59
N ALA A 556 -19.02 2.28 50.45
CA ALA A 556 -18.90 1.14 51.35
C ALA A 556 -18.57 1.57 52.78
N GLU A 557 -17.65 2.53 52.94
CA GLU A 557 -17.26 3.11 54.24
C GLU A 557 -18.45 3.81 54.91
N GLN A 558 -19.21 4.61 54.14
CA GLN A 558 -20.42 5.28 54.65
C GLN A 558 -21.48 4.29 55.14
N LEU A 559 -21.64 3.17 54.44
CA LEU A 559 -22.59 2.12 54.80
C LEU A 559 -22.06 1.13 55.85
N ARG A 560 -20.75 1.19 56.16
CA ARG A 560 -20.04 0.15 56.92
C ARG A 560 -20.29 -1.25 56.36
N ALA A 561 -20.30 -1.36 55.02
CA ALA A 561 -20.61 -2.59 54.32
C ALA A 561 -19.32 -3.32 53.90
N PRO A 562 -19.20 -4.64 54.11
CA PRO A 562 -18.15 -5.42 53.47
C PRO A 562 -18.30 -5.40 51.95
N VAL A 563 -17.16 -5.44 51.27
CA VAL A 563 -17.05 -5.50 49.81
C VAL A 563 -16.53 -6.87 49.40
N LEU A 564 -17.24 -7.52 48.48
CA LEU A 564 -16.84 -8.76 47.82
C LEU A 564 -16.61 -8.49 46.34
N THR A 565 -15.63 -9.14 45.74
CA THR A 565 -15.36 -9.01 44.30
C THR A 565 -15.69 -10.29 43.56
N THR A 566 -16.09 -10.16 42.29
CA THR A 566 -16.10 -11.30 41.37
C THR A 566 -14.68 -11.63 40.92
N PHE A 567 -14.43 -12.86 40.46
CA PHE A 567 -13.10 -13.28 39.96
C PHE A 567 -12.47 -12.35 38.92
N LYS A 568 -13.28 -11.70 38.07
CA LYS A 568 -12.77 -10.80 37.01
C LYS A 568 -12.53 -9.36 37.47
N ALA A 569 -13.02 -8.96 38.64
CA ALA A 569 -13.08 -7.56 39.06
C ALA A 569 -11.73 -7.01 39.51
#